data_AF-A0A257RWG6-F1
#
_entry.id   AF-A0A257RWG6-F1
#
_cell.length_a   1.000
_cell.length_b   1.000
_cell.length_c   1.000
_cell.angle_alpha   90.00
_cell.angle_beta   90.00
_cell.angle_gamma   90.00
#
_symmetry.space_group_name_H-M   'P 1'
#
loop_
_entity.id
_entity.type
_entity.pdbx_description
1 polymer ?
#
loop_
_entity_poly.entity_id
_entity_poly.type
_entity_poly.pdbx_seq_one_letter_code
_entity_poly.pdbx_strand_id
1 'polypeptide(L)' 'MRVAVLTISDAGSRGERADGSGDAIAEWVRARGATLSARALVGDDTGD' A
#
# COMPACT_ATOMS: atom_id res chain seq x y z
N MET A 1 15.83 2.52 8.28
CA MET A 1 15.40 2.38 6.88
C MET A 1 14.01 2.99 6.72
N ARG A 2 13.76 3.74 5.64
CA ARG A 2 12.44 4.30 5.34
C ARG A 2 11.80 3.49 4.21
N VAL A 3 10.52 3.17 4.34
CA VAL A 3 9.77 2.33 3.40
C VAL A 3 8.48 3.03 3.02
N ALA A 4 8.15 3.04 1.73
CA ALA A 4 6.85 3.46 1.23
C ALA A 4 6.10 2.22 0.69
N VAL A 5 4.76 2.23 0.81
CA VAL A 5 3.90 1.16 0.32
C VAL A 5 2.91 1.75 -0.69
N LEU A 6 2.90 1.20 -1.90
CA LEU A 6 1.92 1.54 -2.94
C LEU A 6 1.18 0.26 -3.32
N THR A 7 -0.10 0.20 -2.99
CA THR A 7 -0.98 -0.87 -3.48
C THR A 7 -1.59 -0.41 -4.80
N ILE A 8 -1.52 -1.26 -5.83
CA ILE A 8 -2.17 -1.03 -7.12
C ILE A 8 -3.34 -2.01 -7.22
N SER A 9 -4.56 -1.49 -7.29
CA SER A 9 -5.76 -2.28 -7.50
C SER A 9 -6.93 -1.37 -7.82
N ASP A 10 -7.58 -1.64 -8.95
CA ASP A 10 -8.83 -1.00 -9.35
C ASP A 10 -9.98 -1.18 -8.33
N ALA A 11 -10.26 -2.42 -7.94
CA ALA A 11 -11.29 -2.69 -6.93
C ALA A 11 -10.95 -2.06 -5.59
N GLY A 12 -9.66 -2.02 -5.23
CA GLY A 12 -9.20 -1.36 -4.02
C GLY A 12 -9.40 0.16 -4.07
N SER A 13 -8.94 0.81 -5.14
CA SER A 13 -9.00 2.26 -5.30
C SER A 13 -10.44 2.79 -5.38
N ARG A 14 -11.37 1.99 -5.91
CA ARG A 14 -12.81 2.29 -5.91
C ARG A 14 -13.52 1.97 -4.60
N GLY A 15 -12.83 1.39 -3.61
CA GLY A 15 -13.39 1.03 -2.31
C GLY A 15 -14.27 -0.23 -2.32
N GLU A 16 -14.27 -1.00 -3.40
CA GLU A 16 -14.99 -2.28 -3.52
C GLU A 16 -14.33 -3.38 -2.69
N ARG A 17 -13.04 -3.23 -2.37
CA ARG A 17 -12.24 -4.17 -1.58
C ARG A 17 -11.26 -3.45 -0.67
N ALA A 18 -11.08 -3.95 0.55
CA ALA A 18 -10.08 -3.42 1.47
C ALA A 18 -8.64 -3.70 1.02
N ASP A 19 -7.72 -2.78 1.28
CA ASP A 19 -6.28 -2.93 1.04
C ASP A 19 -5.59 -3.78 2.13
N GLY A 20 -5.97 -5.06 2.21
CA GLY A 20 -5.40 -5.99 3.19
C GLY A 20 -3.91 -6.28 2.98
N SER A 21 -3.43 -6.22 1.72
CA SER A 21 -2.00 -6.35 1.40
C SER A 21 -1.19 -5.19 1.97
N GLY A 22 -1.67 -3.95 1.80
CA GLY A 22 -1.00 -2.77 2.33
C GLY A 22 -0.97 -2.77 3.85
N ASP A 23 -2.02 -3.29 4.50
CA ASP A 23 -2.05 -3.46 5.96
C ASP A 23 -0.98 -4.45 6.43
N ALA A 24 -0.91 -5.64 5.82
CA ALA A 24 0.07 -6.66 6.15
C ALA A 24 1.52 -6.19 5.95
N ILE A 25 1.80 -5.45 4.86
CA ILE A 25 3.12 -4.89 4.61
C ILE A 25 3.46 -3.79 5.62
N ALA A 26 2.49 -2.93 5.96
CA ALA A 26 2.70 -1.87 6.94
C ALA A 26 2.99 -2.42 8.35
N GLU A 27 2.36 -3.53 8.74
CA GLU A 27 2.67 -4.25 9.97
C GLU A 27 4.09 -4.80 9.95
N TRP A 28 4.46 -5.47 8.86
CA TRP A 28 5.80 -6.00 8.66
C TRP A 28 6.90 -4.93 8.72
N VAL A 29 6.65 -3.73 8.16
CA VAL A 29 7.59 -2.59 8.22
C VAL A 29 7.85 -2.20 9.67
N ARG A 30 6.77 -2.07 10.47
CA ARG A 30 6.86 -1.72 11.89
C ARG A 30 7.56 -2.80 12.70
N ALA A 31 7.24 -4.08 12.45
CA ALA A 31 7.87 -5.22 13.12
C ALA A 31 9.40 -5.28 12.91
N ARG A 32 9.90 -4.69 11.82
CA ARG A 32 11.34 -4.61 11.51
C ARG A 32 12.04 -3.37 12.04
N GLY A 33 11.34 -2.53 12.81
CA GLY A 33 11.86 -1.24 13.29
C GLY A 33 12.13 -0.24 12.16
N ALA A 34 11.55 -0.45 10.97
CA ALA A 34 11.65 0.49 9.87
C ALA A 34 10.53 1.54 9.96
N THR A 35 10.76 2.71 9.35
CA THR A 35 9.78 3.79 9.33
C THR A 35 8.94 3.69 8.06
N LEU A 36 7.62 3.54 8.21
CA LEU A 36 6.68 3.70 7.10
C LEU A 36 6.57 5.20 6.77
N SER A 37 7.15 5.62 5.66
CA SER A 37 7.20 7.03 5.26
C SER A 37 6.02 7.48 4.41
N ALA A 38 5.35 6.56 3.72
CA ALA A 38 4.15 6.83 2.94
C ALA A 38 3.36 5.54 2.70
N ARG A 39 2.05 5.68 2.54
CA ARG A 39 1.16 4.61 2.07
C ARG A 39 0.12 5.20 1.12
N ALA A 40 -0.11 4.52 0.00
CA ALA A 40 -1.15 4.88 -0.97
C ALA A 40 -1.77 3.64 -1.61
N LEU A 41 -3.02 3.79 -2.06
CA LEU A 41 -3.77 2.84 -2.87
C LEU A 41 -4.19 3.56 -4.15
N VAL A 42 -3.82 3.02 -5.30
CA VAL A 42 -4.10 3.61 -6.62
C VAL A 42 -4.75 2.58 -7.53
N GLY A 43 -5.47 3.05 -8.56
CA GLY A 43 -6.02 2.18 -9.61
C GLY A 43 -4.94 1.60 -10.51
N ASP A 44 -5.31 0.61 -11.30
CA ASP A 44 -4.45 0.03 -12.32
C ASP A 44 -4.39 1.00 -13.51
N ASP A 45 -3.30 1.76 -13.63
CA ASP A 45 -3.08 2.73 -14.71
C ASP A 45 -1.65 2.59 -15.25
N THR A 46 -1.50 2.64 -16.57
CA THR A 46 -0.21 2.56 -17.26
C THR A 46 0.37 3.92 -17.65
N GLY A 47 -0.39 5.02 -17.47
CA GLY A 47 0.04 6.39 -17.74
C GLY A 47 0.35 6.62 -19.23
N ASP A 48 -0.70 6.82 -20.03
CA ASP A 48 -0.58 7.23 -21.44
C ASP A 48 -0.15 8.70 -21.61
#